data_AF-A0A358PAR7-F1
#
_entry.id   AF-A0A358PAR7-F1
#
_cell.length_a   1.000
_cell.length_b   1.000
_cell.length_c   1.000
_cell.angle_alpha   90.00
_cell.angle_beta   90.00
_cell.angle_gamma   90.00
#
_symmetry.space_group_name_H-M   'P 1'
#
loop_
_entity.id
_entity.type
_entity.pdbx_description
1 polymer ?
#
loop_
_entity_poly.entity_id
_entity_poly.type
_entity_poly.pdbx_seq_one_letter_code
_entity_poly.pdbx_strand_id
1 'polypeptide(L)'
;MTKAKSGLKIAIAGLGVVGSEVARQLINRYDELGMVAGQSLDVVAVSARDRSADRAFSLDGIDWYDDATQLATRDDVDIIVEMIGCSEGVAL
;
A
#
# COMPACT_ATOMS: atom_id res chain seq x y z
N MET A 1 -19.18 18.61 8.06
CA MET A 1 -19.76 17.40 7.45
C MET A 1 -18.67 16.77 6.60
N THR A 2 -18.03 15.72 7.09
CA THR A 2 -16.99 15.01 6.34
C THR A 2 -17.68 14.24 5.22
N LYS A 3 -17.35 14.58 3.97
CA LYS A 3 -17.83 13.88 2.78
C LYS A 3 -17.51 12.39 2.95
N ALA A 4 -18.49 11.50 2.79
CA ALA A 4 -18.24 10.06 2.80
C ALA A 4 -17.19 9.77 1.73
N LYS A 5 -15.98 9.38 2.14
CA LYS A 5 -14.88 9.07 1.22
C LYS A 5 -15.24 7.78 0.52
N SER A 6 -15.18 7.77 -0.81
CA SER A 6 -15.63 6.68 -1.68
C SER A 6 -14.58 5.56 -1.77
N GLY A 7 -14.16 5.01 -0.63
CA GLY A 7 -13.06 4.06 -0.54
C GLY A 7 -11.95 4.50 0.42
N LEU A 8 -11.25 3.52 0.99
CA LEU A 8 -10.03 3.73 1.77
C LEU A 8 -8.82 3.61 0.85
N LYS A 9 -8.02 4.66 0.79
CA LYS A 9 -6.75 4.68 0.06
C LYS A 9 -5.62 4.20 0.95
N ILE A 10 -4.94 3.15 0.53
CA ILE A 10 -3.89 2.45 1.27
C ILE A 10 -2.54 2.74 0.62
N ALA A 11 -1.57 3.12 1.44
CA ALA A 11 -0.16 3.14 1.08
C ALA A 11 0.59 2.01 1.81
N ILE A 12 1.49 1.33 1.12
CA ILE A 12 2.28 0.22 1.68
C ILE A 12 3.75 0.61 1.74
N ALA A 13 4.32 0.65 2.93
CA ALA A 13 5.75 0.84 3.14
C ALA A 13 6.42 -0.52 3.37
N GLY A 14 7.30 -0.93 2.46
CA GLY A 14 7.96 -2.23 2.47
C GLY A 14 7.25 -3.24 1.58
N LEU A 15 7.96 -3.67 0.53
CA LEU A 15 7.53 -4.72 -0.39
C LEU A 15 8.49 -5.91 -0.34
N GLY A 16 8.81 -6.38 0.87
CA GLY A 16 9.42 -7.69 1.07
C GLY A 16 8.40 -8.82 0.84
N VAL A 17 8.68 -10.04 1.31
CA VAL A 17 7.78 -11.20 1.15
C VAL A 17 6.35 -10.90 1.63
N VAL A 18 6.22 -10.35 2.85
CA VAL A 18 4.90 -10.06 3.43
C VAL A 18 4.22 -8.91 2.69
N GLY A 19 4.92 -7.80 2.48
CA GLY A 19 4.30 -6.63 1.86
C GLY A 19 3.87 -6.83 0.41
N SER A 20 4.61 -7.63 -0.35
CA SER A 20 4.24 -8.01 -1.71
C SER A 20 2.96 -8.84 -1.72
N GLU A 21 2.85 -9.82 -0.83
CA GLU A 21 1.66 -10.67 -0.75
C GLU A 21 0.43 -9.90 -0.26
N VAL A 22 0.60 -8.98 0.69
CA VAL A 22 -0.48 -8.08 1.13
C VAL A 22 -0.98 -7.23 -0.05
N ALA A 23 -0.09 -6.57 -0.79
CA ALA A 23 -0.45 -5.80 -1.98
C ALA A 23 -1.19 -6.68 -3.01
N ARG A 24 -0.65 -7.87 -3.28
CA ARG A 24 -1.23 -8.83 -4.22
C ARG A 24 -2.64 -9.27 -3.81
N GLN A 25 -2.89 -9.53 -2.54
CA GLN A 25 -4.21 -9.93 -2.03
C GLN A 25 -5.21 -8.77 -2.09
N LEU A 26 -4.78 -7.56 -1.72
CA LEU A 26 -5.62 -6.35 -1.81
C LEU A 26 -6.07 -6.09 -3.26
N ILE A 27 -5.15 -6.22 -4.22
CA ILE A 27 -5.43 -6.01 -5.65
C ILE A 27 -6.30 -7.14 -6.23
N ASN A 28 -5.92 -8.40 -6.01
CA ASN A 28 -6.59 -9.53 -6.67
C ASN A 28 -7.95 -9.88 -6.06
N ARG A 29 -8.19 -9.52 -4.81
CA ARG A 29 -9.45 -9.81 -4.08
C ARG A 29 -10.20 -8.55 -3.70
N TYR A 30 -10.00 -7.49 -4.49
CA TYR A 30 -10.59 -6.17 -4.28
C TYR A 30 -12.10 -6.23 -3.97
N ASP A 31 -12.88 -6.98 -4.75
CA ASP A 31 -14.34 -7.09 -4.55
C ASP A 31 -14.70 -7.79 -3.23
N GLU A 32 -14.08 -8.94 -2.96
CA GLU A 32 -14.35 -9.72 -1.74
C GLU A 32 -14.00 -8.94 -0.48
N LEU A 33 -12.80 -8.34 -0.46
CA LEU A 33 -12.31 -7.58 0.68
C LEU A 33 -13.09 -6.28 0.84
N GLY A 34 -13.45 -5.61 -0.26
CA GLY A 34 -14.27 -4.42 -0.24
C GLY A 34 -15.68 -4.66 0.30
N MET A 35 -16.31 -5.80 -0.04
CA MET A 35 -17.59 -6.20 0.53
C MET A 35 -17.52 -6.41 2.04
N VAL A 36 -16.46 -7.08 2.53
CA VAL A 36 -16.26 -7.31 3.97
C VAL A 36 -15.95 -6.00 4.71
N ALA A 37 -15.16 -5.11 4.11
CA ALA A 37 -14.81 -3.81 4.67
C ALA A 37 -15.95 -2.78 4.61
N GLY A 38 -16.99 -3.04 3.80
CA GLY A 38 -18.10 -2.12 3.54
C GLY A 38 -17.76 -0.94 2.63
N GLN A 39 -16.56 -0.90 2.06
CA GLN A 39 -16.05 0.12 1.14
C GLN A 39 -14.83 -0.42 0.38
N SER A 40 -14.44 0.21 -0.73
CA SER A 40 -13.25 -0.20 -1.49
C SER A 40 -11.97 -0.03 -0.68
N LEU A 41 -11.01 -0.91 -0.95
CA LEU A 41 -9.66 -0.87 -0.38
C LEU A 41 -8.67 -0.72 -1.54
N ASP A 42 -8.23 0.50 -1.77
CA ASP A 42 -7.46 0.88 -2.96
C ASP A 42 -5.99 1.07 -2.61
N VAL A 43 -5.10 0.22 -3.13
CA VAL A 43 -3.65 0.45 -3.01
C VAL A 43 -3.26 1.56 -3.97
N VAL A 44 -2.87 2.73 -3.46
CA VAL A 44 -2.57 3.92 -4.27
C VAL A 44 -1.09 4.27 -4.32
N ALA A 45 -0.33 3.81 -3.33
CA ALA A 45 1.10 4.09 -3.25
C ALA A 45 1.87 2.96 -2.55
N VAL A 46 3.11 2.77 -2.94
CA VAL A 46 4.03 1.81 -2.32
C VAL A 46 5.41 2.44 -2.15
N SER A 47 6.16 1.95 -1.17
CA SER A 47 7.58 2.25 -1.02
C SER A 47 8.40 1.00 -0.79
N ALA A 48 9.51 0.87 -1.52
CA ALA A 48 10.55 -0.12 -1.29
C ALA A 48 11.84 0.34 -1.95
N ARG A 49 12.94 -0.38 -1.70
CA ARG A 49 14.27 0.00 -2.21
C ARG A 49 14.53 -0.39 -3.65
N ASP A 50 13.93 -1.48 -4.11
CA ASP A 50 14.16 -2.02 -5.44
C ASP A 50 12.83 -2.16 -6.18
N ARG A 51 12.64 -1.27 -7.16
CA ARG A 51 11.48 -1.23 -8.06
C ARG A 51 11.50 -2.31 -9.13
N SER A 52 12.68 -2.84 -9.45
CA SER A 52 12.87 -3.79 -10.55
C SER A 52 12.60 -5.24 -10.15
N ALA A 53 12.64 -5.52 -8.85
CA ALA A 53 12.43 -6.87 -8.36
C ALA A 53 10.97 -7.32 -8.56
N ASP A 54 10.79 -8.58 -8.97
CA ASP A 54 9.46 -9.14 -9.22
C ASP A 54 8.65 -9.26 -7.91
N ARG A 55 7.38 -8.88 -7.98
CA ARG A 55 6.44 -8.83 -6.86
C ARG A 55 5.15 -9.59 -7.15
N ALA A 56 5.01 -10.18 -8.34
CA ALA A 56 3.80 -10.89 -8.77
C ALA A 56 2.50 -10.06 -8.71
N PHE A 57 2.59 -8.73 -8.89
CA PHE A 57 1.45 -7.84 -9.09
C PHE A 57 1.84 -6.65 -9.98
N SER A 58 0.85 -5.99 -10.62
CA SER A 58 1.09 -4.80 -11.46
C SER A 58 1.16 -3.53 -10.61
N LEU A 59 2.07 -2.62 -10.95
CA LEU A 59 2.17 -1.28 -10.36
C LEU A 59 1.31 -0.24 -11.11
N ASP A 60 0.48 -0.66 -12.07
CA ASP A 60 -0.36 0.26 -12.83
C ASP A 60 -1.31 1.05 -11.92
N GLY A 61 -1.22 2.37 -11.97
CA GLY A 61 -2.02 3.26 -11.11
C GLY A 61 -1.56 3.34 -9.65
N ILE A 62 -0.42 2.71 -9.32
CA ILE A 62 0.18 2.74 -7.98
C ILE A 62 1.45 3.60 -8.01
N ASP A 63 1.46 4.65 -7.20
CA ASP A 63 2.62 5.55 -7.11
C ASP A 63 3.77 4.89 -6.33
N TRP A 64 5.00 5.02 -6.83
CA TRP A 64 6.19 4.46 -6.20
C TRP A 64 6.99 5.55 -5.47
N TYR A 65 7.48 5.22 -4.28
CA TYR A 65 8.34 6.08 -3.47
C TYR A 65 9.58 5.33 -3.00
N ASP A 66 10.76 5.91 -3.22
CA ASP A 66 12.00 5.34 -2.68
C ASP A 66 12.16 5.61 -1.17
N ASP A 67 11.44 6.62 -0.65
CA ASP A 67 11.41 6.99 0.76
C ASP A 67 9.99 6.84 1.32
N ALA A 68 9.84 5.92 2.27
CA ALA A 68 8.56 5.62 2.90
C ALA A 68 7.97 6.81 3.68
N THR A 69 8.79 7.76 4.14
CA THR A 69 8.30 8.94 4.86
C THR A 69 7.44 9.84 3.98
N GLN A 70 7.66 9.81 2.66
CA GLN A 70 6.87 10.57 1.70
C GLN A 70 5.41 10.06 1.64
N LEU A 71 5.16 8.79 1.94
CA LEU A 71 3.79 8.25 2.03
C LEU A 71 2.98 8.95 3.11
N ALA A 72 3.59 9.34 4.23
CA ALA A 72 2.95 10.06 5.33
C ALA A 72 2.58 11.51 5.00
N THR A 73 3.11 12.06 3.90
CA THR A 73 2.82 13.41 3.45
C THR A 73 1.65 13.49 2.47
N ARG A 74 1.09 12.35 2.07
CA ARG A 74 -0.01 12.29 1.10
C ARG A 74 -1.37 12.56 1.75
N ASP A 75 -1.97 13.68 1.39
CA ASP A 75 -3.31 14.06 1.85
C ASP A 75 -4.42 13.10 1.38
N ASP A 76 -4.18 12.33 0.32
CA ASP A 76 -5.16 11.41 -0.22
C ASP A 76 -5.13 10.03 0.43
N VAL A 77 -4.04 9.65 1.11
CA VAL A 77 -3.88 8.35 1.78
C VAL A 77 -4.65 8.35 3.11
N ASP A 78 -5.43 7.28 3.33
CA ASP A 78 -6.17 7.07 4.58
C ASP A 78 -5.44 6.15 5.56
N ILE A 79 -4.72 5.17 5.03
CA ILE A 79 -4.06 4.12 5.81
C ILE A 79 -2.64 3.89 5.28
N ILE A 80 -1.68 3.82 6.19
CA ILE A 80 -0.31 3.36 5.89
C ILE A 80 -0.10 2.02 6.57
N VAL A 81 0.31 1.01 5.80
CA VAL A 81 0.70 -0.31 6.32
C VAL A 81 2.22 -0.43 6.20
N GLU A 82 2.91 -0.50 7.34
CA GLU A 82 4.37 -0.59 7.42
C GLU A 82 4.82 -2.04 7.61
N MET A 83 5.72 -2.48 6.71
CA MET A 83 6.28 -3.82 6.57
C MET A 83 7.72 -3.77 6.02
N ILE A 84 8.45 -2.69 6.32
CA ILE A 84 9.84 -2.49 5.96
C ILE A 84 10.74 -3.40 6.81
N GLY A 85 10.37 -3.59 8.09
CA GLY A 85 11.14 -4.36 9.06
C GLY A 85 12.28 -3.58 9.70
N CYS A 86 12.90 -4.18 10.73
CA CYS A 86 13.87 -3.59 11.69
C CYS A 86 13.26 -2.59 12.69
N SER A 87 13.56 -2.78 13.98
CA SER A 87 13.08 -1.92 15.08
C SER A 87 13.73 -0.54 15.11
N GLU A 88 14.80 -0.32 14.33
CA GLU A 88 15.52 0.95 14.23
C GLU A 88 15.28 1.72 12.91
N GLY A 89 14.30 1.29 12.10
CA GLY A 89 13.99 1.90 10.80
C GLY A 89 14.28 0.96 9.62
N VAL A 90 14.39 1.51 8.40
CA VAL A 90 14.41 0.74 7.14
C VAL A 90 15.48 -0.38 7.14
N ALA A 91 15.05 -1.65 7.22
CA ALA A 91 15.92 -2.82 7.27
C ALA A 91 16.92 -2.86 6.09
N LEU A 92 18.23 -2.78 6.40
CA LEU A 92 19.40 -2.74 5.48
C LEU A 92 19.46 -3.86 4.43
#